data_AF-A0A915LCA7-F1
#
_entry.id   AF-A0A915LCA7-F1
#
_cell.length_a   1.000
_cell.length_b   1.000
_cell.length_c   1.000
_cell.angle_alpha   90.00
_cell.angle_beta   90.00
_cell.angle_gamma   90.00
#
_symmetry.space_group_name_H-M   'P 1'
#
loop_
_entity.id
_entity.type
_entity.pdbx_description
1 polymer ?
#
loop_
_entity_poly.entity_id
_entity_poly.type
_entity_poly.pdbx_seq_one_letter_code
_entity_poly.pdbx_strand_id
1 'polypeptide(L)'
;EVEGPNRIADNVDENEAPTDRGSRWHKKSENQWKRNIRKRKRASVQSYVSSRGKNVDAREPKQRCSDKCREKCSSFTDKERRVICSSFWNLGSDVRQKDFLISHVVQRETKRKTTEASSSRRKFTRVFYLKKNNDKVRVCKTFFMSTLNIGHSPIDTALLHSSNGVYSNPNTQMIRIPHNKTPKEQLEQVRAHIEKIPKMESHYCRRDSKRQYTEIVNWTKVVAFKYKKSKPGTIQVKSNFDEEYRIIDIRYSTGRPLKLSFALLQKAYTHHLPISTAKKEDLLSLCKATETHDSLIPSDFHQFYSDLPVSARSKNVAGEPSNLSESDDDE
;
A
#
# COMPACT_ATOMS: atom_id res chain seq x y z
N GLU A 1 39.12 11.99 56.11
CA GLU A 1 38.15 11.20 55.32
C GLU A 1 36.76 11.54 55.85
N VAL A 2 36.22 12.72 55.52
CA VAL A 2 35.33 13.03 54.37
C VAL A 2 34.12 12.09 54.26
N GLU A 3 33.05 12.58 54.88
CA GLU A 3 31.65 12.64 54.43
C GLU A 3 30.86 11.38 54.04
N GLY A 4 29.74 11.20 54.75
CA GLY A 4 28.44 11.03 54.09
C GLY A 4 27.36 10.33 54.91
N PRO A 5 26.31 11.06 55.34
CA PRO A 5 24.99 10.48 55.52
C PRO A 5 23.96 11.07 54.53
N ASN A 6 22.91 10.28 54.28
CA ASN A 6 21.60 10.62 53.71
C ASN A 6 21.47 10.95 52.21
N ARG A 7 20.83 10.02 51.48
CA ARG A 7 19.83 10.30 50.42
C ARG A 7 18.66 9.33 50.64
N ILE A 8 17.57 9.82 51.24
CA ILE A 8 16.30 10.21 50.59
C ILE A 8 15.62 9.01 49.91
N ALA A 9 14.53 8.58 50.54
CA ALA A 9 13.57 7.62 50.02
C ALA A 9 12.77 8.26 48.87
N ASP A 10 12.76 7.62 47.71
CA ASP A 10 11.80 7.89 46.66
C ASP A 10 10.77 6.75 46.62
N ASN A 11 9.54 7.12 46.94
CA ASN A 11 8.33 6.33 46.75
C ASN A 11 8.19 5.93 45.28
N VAL A 12 8.15 4.63 45.00
CA VAL A 12 7.66 4.11 43.73
C VAL A 12 6.19 3.75 43.93
N ASP A 13 5.32 4.59 43.36
CA ASP A 13 3.88 4.41 43.28
C ASP A 13 3.57 3.15 42.44
N GLU A 14 3.08 2.11 43.11
CA GLU A 14 2.55 0.89 42.52
C GLU A 14 1.22 1.18 41.81
N ASN A 15 1.27 1.60 40.53
CA ASN A 15 0.08 1.63 39.67
C ASN A 15 0.42 1.40 38.19
N GLU A 16 1.19 0.36 37.87
CA GLU A 16 1.25 -0.17 36.50
C GLU A 16 0.18 -1.24 36.28
N ALA A 17 -0.86 -0.86 35.54
CA ALA A 17 -1.88 -1.77 35.02
C ALA A 17 -1.23 -2.90 34.19
N PRO A 18 -1.80 -4.12 34.19
CA PRO A 18 -1.19 -5.28 33.55
C PRO A 18 -1.05 -5.04 32.05
N THR A 19 0.19 -5.16 31.56
CA THR A 19 0.49 -5.07 30.13
C THR A 19 -0.14 -6.25 29.40
N ASP A 20 -1.24 -5.97 28.68
CA ASP A 20 -1.89 -6.89 27.76
C ASP A 20 -0.83 -7.46 26.80
N ARG A 21 -0.55 -8.76 26.91
CA ARG A 21 0.35 -9.47 25.98
C ARG A 21 -0.31 -9.48 24.61
N GLY A 22 -0.06 -8.42 23.86
CA GLY A 22 -0.73 -8.10 22.62
C GLY A 22 -0.73 -9.28 21.65
N SER A 23 -1.91 -9.57 21.07
CA SER A 23 -2.03 -10.55 20.01
C SER A 23 -1.05 -10.23 18.88
N ARG A 24 -0.42 -11.25 18.28
CA ARG A 24 0.51 -11.15 17.12
C ARG A 24 -0.01 -10.25 15.99
N TRP A 25 -1.33 -10.04 15.90
CA TRP A 25 -1.98 -9.18 14.93
C TRP A 25 -2.26 -7.80 15.53
N HIS A 26 -1.65 -6.75 14.98
CA HIS A 26 -2.01 -5.38 15.36
C HIS A 26 -3.47 -5.07 15.02
N LYS A 27 -4.27 -4.73 16.03
CA LYS A 27 -5.60 -4.13 15.83
C LYS A 27 -5.42 -2.83 15.05
N LYS A 28 -6.20 -2.65 13.98
CA LYS A 28 -6.14 -1.44 13.16
C LYS A 28 -6.67 -0.24 13.95
N SER A 29 -5.78 0.67 14.34
CA SER A 29 -6.15 1.93 14.99
C SER A 29 -6.57 2.98 13.96
N GLU A 30 -7.76 2.82 13.35
CA GLU A 30 -8.23 3.74 12.29
C GLU A 30 -8.29 5.21 12.75
N ASN A 31 -8.59 5.45 14.02
CA ASN A 31 -8.66 6.78 14.62
C ASN A 31 -7.29 7.48 14.70
N GLN A 32 -6.21 6.70 14.72
CA GLN A 32 -4.84 7.19 14.74
C GLN A 32 -4.29 7.42 13.33
N TRP A 33 -4.97 6.98 12.28
CA TRP A 33 -4.54 7.25 10.93
C TRP A 33 -4.48 8.76 10.70
N LYS A 34 -3.31 9.25 10.26
CA LYS A 34 -3.09 10.68 10.00
C LYS A 34 -4.18 11.30 9.11
N ARG A 35 -4.79 10.54 8.20
CA ARG A 35 -5.93 10.98 7.37
C ARG A 35 -7.20 11.21 8.20
N ASN A 36 -7.55 10.29 9.09
CA ASN A 36 -8.75 10.35 9.91
C ASN A 36 -8.62 11.41 11.00
N ILE A 37 -7.45 11.54 11.62
CA ILE A 37 -7.14 12.66 12.53
C ILE A 37 -7.38 14.01 11.83
N ARG A 38 -6.84 14.21 10.62
CA ARG A 38 -7.04 15.47 9.87
C ARG A 38 -8.51 15.71 9.49
N LYS A 39 -9.23 14.67 9.07
CA LYS A 39 -10.68 14.77 8.78
C LYS A 39 -11.45 15.25 10.02
N ARG A 40 -11.18 14.63 11.17
CA ARG A 40 -11.80 15.00 12.45
C ARG A 40 -11.44 16.42 12.87
N LYS A 41 -10.15 16.79 12.86
CA LYS A 41 -9.71 18.16 13.19
C LYS A 41 -10.34 19.22 12.27
N ARG A 42 -10.51 18.93 10.97
CA ARG A 42 -11.21 19.82 10.04
C ARG A 42 -12.69 19.95 10.37
N ALA A 43 -13.35 18.85 10.74
CA ALA A 43 -14.75 18.87 11.14
C ALA A 43 -14.97 19.58 12.48
N SER A 44 -14.03 19.47 13.42
CA SER A 44 -14.03 20.19 14.70
C SER A 44 -13.44 21.59 14.61
N VAL A 45 -13.13 22.08 13.41
CA VAL A 45 -12.69 23.47 13.17
C VAL A 45 -11.34 23.82 13.85
N GLN A 46 -10.59 22.79 14.24
CA GLN A 46 -9.32 22.91 14.94
C GLN A 46 -8.14 23.05 13.96
N SER A 47 -7.04 23.60 14.46
CA SER A 47 -5.80 23.67 13.69
C SER A 47 -5.24 22.27 13.39
N TYR A 48 -4.64 22.10 12.21
CA TYR A 48 -4.07 20.83 11.78
C TYR A 48 -2.94 20.98 10.77
N VAL A 49 -2.05 19.99 10.73
CA VAL A 49 -1.01 19.88 9.71
C VAL A 49 -1.59 19.22 8.46
N SER A 50 -1.55 19.91 7.32
CA SER A 50 -1.98 19.38 6.02
C SER A 50 -1.15 18.16 5.57
N SER A 51 -1.57 17.46 4.52
CA SER A 51 -0.77 16.37 3.94
C SER A 51 0.57 16.85 3.37
N ARG A 52 0.70 18.15 3.08
CA ARG A 52 1.91 18.79 2.56
C ARG A 52 2.78 19.43 3.66
N GLY A 53 2.52 19.14 4.93
CA GLY A 53 3.29 19.67 6.07
C GLY A 53 2.94 21.10 6.50
N LYS A 54 2.08 21.83 5.77
CA LYS A 54 1.67 23.19 6.14
C LYS A 54 0.68 23.17 7.32
N ASN A 55 0.88 24.03 8.31
CA ASN A 55 -0.08 24.30 9.37
C ASN A 55 -1.29 25.04 8.80
N VAL A 56 -2.48 24.60 9.20
CA VAL A 56 -3.75 25.26 8.93
C VAL A 56 -4.33 25.65 10.27
N ASP A 57 -4.54 26.95 10.48
CA ASP A 57 -5.08 27.47 11.74
C ASP A 57 -6.55 27.09 11.94
N ALA A 58 -7.01 27.21 13.19
CA ALA A 58 -8.41 27.07 13.52
C ALA A 58 -9.26 28.12 12.78
N ARG A 59 -10.51 27.79 12.43
CA ARG A 59 -11.37 28.78 11.75
C ARG A 59 -11.99 29.71 12.76
N GLU A 60 -11.45 30.92 12.80
CA GLU A 60 -12.03 32.04 13.53
C GLU A 60 -12.39 33.19 12.59
N PRO A 61 -13.33 34.07 12.97
CA PRO A 61 -13.61 35.28 12.21
C PRO A 61 -12.33 36.09 11.95
N LYS A 62 -12.09 36.43 10.69
CA LYS A 62 -10.99 37.32 10.29
C LYS A 62 -11.29 38.78 10.63
N GLN A 63 -10.35 39.66 10.35
CA GLN A 63 -10.58 41.10 10.44
C GLN A 63 -11.85 41.53 9.69
N ARG A 64 -12.61 42.44 10.31
CA ARG A 64 -13.86 42.96 9.74
C ARG A 64 -13.60 43.85 8.52
N CYS A 65 -14.67 44.24 7.84
CA CYS A 65 -14.58 45.27 6.82
C CYS A 65 -14.20 46.64 7.45
N SER A 66 -13.72 47.56 6.63
CA SER A 66 -13.40 48.94 7.03
C SER A 66 -14.57 49.64 7.74
N ASP A 67 -14.27 50.56 8.65
CA ASP A 67 -15.26 51.33 9.42
C ASP A 67 -16.16 52.21 8.55
N LYS A 68 -15.68 52.61 7.36
CA LYS A 68 -16.47 53.36 6.36
C LYS A 68 -17.40 52.45 5.54
N CYS A 69 -17.79 51.30 6.09
CA CYS A 69 -18.64 50.33 5.40
C CYS A 69 -20.04 50.90 5.14
N ARG A 70 -20.43 50.97 3.86
CA ARG A 70 -21.77 51.40 3.43
C ARG A 70 -22.91 50.61 4.10
N GLU A 71 -22.69 49.32 4.37
CA GLU A 71 -23.68 48.42 4.96
C GLU A 71 -23.66 48.43 6.50
N LYS A 72 -22.91 49.36 7.13
CA LYS A 72 -22.86 49.56 8.59
C LYS A 72 -22.66 48.25 9.39
N CYS A 73 -21.77 47.38 8.91
CA CYS A 73 -21.53 46.06 9.49
C CYS A 73 -20.93 46.10 10.92
N SER A 74 -20.49 47.27 11.39
CA SER A 74 -20.05 47.51 12.77
C SER A 74 -21.12 47.24 13.83
N SER A 75 -22.38 47.07 13.42
CA SER A 75 -23.48 46.63 14.28
C SER A 75 -23.30 45.22 14.85
N PHE A 76 -22.44 44.38 14.27
CA PHE A 76 -22.13 43.05 14.78
C PHE A 76 -20.89 43.09 15.69
N THR A 77 -21.04 42.57 16.91
CA THR A 77 -19.93 42.42 17.86
C THR A 77 -19.06 41.23 17.51
N ASP A 78 -17.80 41.22 17.97
CA ASP A 78 -16.91 40.07 17.73
C ASP A 78 -17.38 38.80 18.44
N LYS A 79 -18.16 38.90 19.52
CA LYS A 79 -18.80 37.75 20.17
C LYS A 79 -19.85 37.12 19.24
N GLU A 80 -20.75 37.92 18.68
CA GLU A 80 -21.76 37.47 17.71
C GLU A 80 -21.11 36.84 16.48
N ARG A 81 -20.04 37.45 15.95
CA ARG A 81 -19.29 36.92 14.80
C ARG A 81 -18.70 35.54 15.10
N ARG A 82 -18.14 35.33 16.30
CA ARG A 82 -17.62 34.02 16.72
C ARG A 82 -18.73 32.98 16.83
N VAL A 83 -19.89 33.34 17.37
CA VAL A 83 -21.06 32.44 17.43
C VAL A 83 -21.54 32.04 16.04
N ILE A 84 -21.66 33.00 15.12
CA ILE A 84 -22.06 32.74 13.73
C ILE A 84 -21.05 31.82 13.03
N CYS A 85 -19.75 32.11 13.17
CA CYS A 85 -18.68 31.31 12.58
C CYS A 85 -18.69 29.88 13.13
N SER A 86 -18.74 29.73 14.46
CA SER A 86 -18.80 28.43 15.14
C SER A 86 -20.03 27.64 14.71
N SER A 87 -21.21 28.26 14.69
CA SER A 87 -22.47 27.63 14.25
C SER A 87 -22.37 27.14 12.80
N PHE A 88 -21.82 27.94 11.89
CA PHE A 88 -21.60 27.57 10.49
C PHE A 88 -20.67 26.35 10.34
N TRP A 89 -19.52 26.35 11.02
CA TRP A 89 -18.56 25.26 10.87
C TRP A 89 -19.01 23.98 11.60
N ASN A 90 -19.71 24.11 12.73
CA ASN A 90 -20.27 22.99 13.49
C ASN A 90 -21.44 22.27 12.77
N LEU A 91 -21.92 22.78 11.64
CA LEU A 91 -22.85 22.03 10.77
C LEU A 91 -22.26 20.70 10.30
N GLY A 92 -20.92 20.54 10.30
CA GLY A 92 -20.20 19.28 10.11
C GLY A 92 -20.27 18.65 8.70
N SER A 93 -21.21 19.09 7.87
CA SER A 93 -21.43 18.62 6.50
C SER A 93 -21.24 19.77 5.51
N ASP A 94 -20.42 19.53 4.48
CA ASP A 94 -20.20 20.47 3.36
C ASP A 94 -21.52 20.84 2.65
N VAL A 95 -22.46 19.89 2.56
CA VAL A 95 -23.81 20.14 2.01
C VAL A 95 -24.56 21.15 2.88
N ARG A 96 -24.63 20.91 4.19
CA ARG A 96 -25.33 21.82 5.13
C ARG A 96 -24.69 23.20 5.18
N GLN A 97 -23.37 23.28 5.08
CA GLN A 97 -22.67 24.56 4.98
C GLN A 97 -23.09 25.32 3.72
N LYS A 98 -23.24 24.64 2.58
CA LYS A 98 -23.71 25.28 1.34
C LYS A 98 -25.19 25.67 1.40
N ASP A 99 -26.05 24.89 2.06
CA ASP A 99 -27.43 25.27 2.35
C ASP A 99 -27.50 26.56 3.20
N PHE A 100 -26.63 26.65 4.20
CA PHE A 100 -26.48 27.88 4.98
C PHE A 100 -26.09 29.05 4.07
N LEU A 101 -25.12 28.88 3.17
CA LEU A 101 -24.73 29.95 2.25
C LEU A 101 -25.88 30.37 1.31
N ILE A 102 -26.63 29.41 0.77
CA ILE A 102 -27.77 29.67 -0.13
C ILE A 102 -28.84 30.49 0.60
N SER A 103 -29.18 30.12 1.83
CA SER A 103 -30.21 30.83 2.62
C SER A 103 -29.82 32.24 3.08
N HIS A 104 -28.53 32.57 3.02
CA HIS A 104 -27.94 33.86 3.44
C HIS A 104 -27.44 34.73 2.27
N VAL A 105 -27.51 34.25 1.03
CA VAL A 105 -27.09 34.99 -0.17
C VAL A 105 -28.22 35.04 -1.19
N VAL A 106 -28.66 36.25 -1.52
CA VAL A 106 -29.71 36.48 -2.51
C VAL A 106 -29.10 36.98 -3.80
N GLN A 107 -29.41 36.30 -4.92
CA GLN A 107 -29.09 36.81 -6.26
C GLN A 107 -30.20 37.76 -6.72
N ARG A 108 -29.83 38.96 -7.16
CA ARG A 108 -30.73 39.97 -7.74
C ARG A 108 -30.27 40.28 -9.15
N GLU A 109 -31.22 40.43 -10.06
CA GLU A 109 -30.93 40.88 -11.42
C GLU A 109 -30.41 42.32 -11.42
N THR A 110 -29.63 42.64 -12.44
CA THR A 110 -29.00 43.95 -12.57
C THR A 110 -30.05 44.96 -13.07
N LYS A 111 -30.50 45.87 -12.19
CA LYS A 111 -31.61 46.81 -12.48
C LYS A 111 -31.35 47.79 -13.64
N ARG A 112 -30.09 48.08 -13.97
CA ARG A 112 -29.70 49.01 -15.06
C ARG A 112 -28.50 48.46 -15.80
N LYS A 113 -28.58 48.37 -17.12
CA LYS A 113 -27.43 48.10 -17.99
C LYS A 113 -26.82 49.46 -18.36
N THR A 114 -25.58 49.71 -17.97
CA THR A 114 -24.89 50.98 -18.28
C THR A 114 -24.16 50.95 -19.62
N THR A 115 -24.04 49.77 -20.24
CA THR A 115 -23.33 49.57 -21.51
C THR A 115 -24.20 48.79 -22.49
N GLU A 116 -24.19 49.18 -23.77
CA GLU A 116 -24.95 48.54 -24.85
C GLU A 116 -24.43 47.15 -25.24
N ALA A 117 -23.30 46.71 -24.68
CA ALA A 117 -22.75 45.39 -24.93
C ALA A 117 -23.80 44.30 -24.62
N SER A 118 -24.11 43.50 -25.65
CA SER A 118 -25.14 42.46 -25.62
C SER A 118 -24.91 41.39 -24.54
N SER A 119 -23.67 41.22 -24.07
CA SER A 119 -23.29 40.21 -23.07
C SER A 119 -22.46 40.80 -21.92
N SER A 120 -23.12 41.20 -20.83
CA SER A 120 -22.41 41.45 -19.56
C SER A 120 -21.89 40.14 -18.98
N ARG A 121 -20.59 40.09 -18.64
CA ARG A 121 -20.01 38.97 -17.86
C ARG A 121 -20.70 38.79 -16.50
N ARG A 122 -21.29 39.84 -15.94
CA ARG A 122 -22.01 39.81 -14.66
C ARG A 122 -23.53 39.84 -14.91
N LYS A 123 -24.16 38.68 -14.73
CA LYS A 123 -25.62 38.53 -14.85
C LYS A 123 -26.36 39.00 -13.60
N PHE A 124 -25.81 38.68 -12.43
CA PHE A 124 -26.47 38.92 -11.14
C PHE A 124 -25.61 39.76 -10.18
N THR A 125 -26.29 40.47 -9.29
CA THR A 125 -25.71 41.06 -8.08
C THR A 125 -26.08 40.22 -6.87
N ARG A 126 -25.09 39.92 -6.02
CA ARG A 126 -25.31 39.16 -4.79
C ARG A 126 -25.44 40.10 -3.60
N VAL A 127 -26.47 39.88 -2.80
CA VAL A 127 -26.71 40.58 -1.54
C VAL A 127 -26.55 39.58 -0.40
N PHE A 128 -25.80 39.95 0.62
CA PHE A 128 -25.41 39.08 1.72
C PHE A 128 -26.16 39.46 2.99
N TYR A 129 -26.57 38.46 3.76
CA TYR A 129 -27.30 38.63 5.01
C TYR A 129 -26.69 37.76 6.10
N LEU A 130 -26.75 38.23 7.34
CA LEU A 130 -26.44 37.44 8.54
C LEU A 130 -27.58 37.60 9.53
N LYS A 131 -27.85 36.56 10.33
CA LYS A 131 -28.87 36.62 11.38
C LYS A 131 -28.33 37.35 12.59
N LYS A 132 -29.11 38.28 13.12
CA LYS A 132 -28.91 38.94 14.42
C LYS A 132 -30.27 38.98 15.13
N ASN A 133 -30.38 38.39 16.33
CA ASN A 133 -31.64 38.30 17.07
C ASN A 133 -32.80 37.73 16.21
N ASN A 134 -32.54 36.68 15.43
CA ASN A 134 -33.43 36.09 14.41
C ASN A 134 -33.75 36.94 13.16
N ASP A 135 -33.39 38.22 13.13
CA ASP A 135 -33.58 39.07 11.96
C ASP A 135 -32.44 38.94 10.96
N LYS A 136 -32.77 38.97 9.66
CA LYS A 136 -31.79 38.99 8.58
C LYS A 136 -31.27 40.42 8.38
N VAL A 137 -30.06 40.69 8.86
CA VAL A 137 -29.38 41.97 8.67
C VAL A 137 -28.48 41.91 7.44
N ARG A 138 -28.60 42.92 6.57
CA ARG A 138 -27.77 43.03 5.36
C ARG A 138 -26.32 43.36 5.75
N VAL A 139 -25.37 42.70 5.10
CA VAL A 139 -23.93 42.94 5.30
C VAL A 139 -23.19 43.02 3.97
N CYS A 140 -21.99 43.60 3.98
CA CYS A 140 -21.14 43.60 2.79
C CYS A 140 -20.47 42.24 2.57
N LYS A 141 -20.05 41.97 1.32
CA LYS A 141 -19.39 40.72 0.92
C LYS A 141 -18.14 40.42 1.77
N THR A 142 -17.31 41.43 2.03
CA THR A 142 -16.06 41.28 2.79
C THR A 142 -16.33 40.88 4.23
N PHE A 143 -17.31 41.53 4.88
CA PHE A 143 -17.73 41.18 6.24
C PHE A 143 -18.31 39.76 6.33
N PHE A 144 -19.11 39.36 5.36
CA PHE A 144 -19.66 38.00 5.30
C PHE A 144 -18.55 36.94 5.19
N MET A 145 -17.63 37.11 4.24
CA MET A 145 -16.50 36.19 4.05
C MET A 145 -15.54 36.17 5.24
N SER A 146 -15.27 37.33 5.86
CA SER A 146 -14.37 37.40 7.00
C SER A 146 -14.99 36.79 8.26
N THR A 147 -16.29 37.00 8.48
CA THR A 147 -17.02 36.42 9.63
C THR A 147 -17.08 34.91 9.55
N LEU A 148 -17.33 34.33 8.38
CA LEU A 148 -17.36 32.86 8.20
C LEU A 148 -15.97 32.24 7.95
N ASN A 149 -14.93 33.07 7.73
CA ASN A 149 -13.59 32.65 7.35
C ASN A 149 -13.57 31.72 6.10
N ILE A 150 -14.27 32.17 5.05
CA ILE A 150 -14.37 31.48 3.76
C ILE A 150 -13.87 32.35 2.60
N GLY A 151 -13.52 31.71 1.49
CA GLY A 151 -13.28 32.39 0.22
C GLY A 151 -14.56 32.65 -0.58
N HIS A 152 -14.41 33.13 -1.82
CA HIS A 152 -15.54 33.30 -2.74
C HIS A 152 -16.04 31.96 -3.31
N SER A 153 -15.13 31.00 -3.56
CA SER A 153 -15.44 29.75 -4.25
C SER A 153 -16.52 28.88 -3.59
N PRO A 154 -16.59 28.73 -2.25
CA PRO A 154 -17.69 28.01 -1.61
C PRO A 154 -19.06 28.64 -1.89
N ILE A 155 -19.13 29.98 -1.94
CA ILE A 155 -20.35 30.74 -2.24
C ILE A 155 -20.73 30.53 -3.71
N ASP A 156 -19.76 30.62 -4.63
CA ASP A 156 -19.98 30.37 -6.05
C ASP A 156 -20.50 28.95 -6.30
N THR A 157 -19.86 27.95 -5.67
CA THR A 157 -20.24 26.54 -5.80
C THR A 157 -21.64 26.29 -5.24
N ALA A 158 -21.96 26.86 -4.08
CA ALA A 158 -23.26 26.72 -3.45
C ALA A 158 -24.38 27.25 -4.35
N LEU A 159 -24.19 28.44 -4.93
CA LEU A 159 -25.17 29.09 -5.81
C LEU A 159 -25.22 28.48 -7.22
N LEU A 160 -24.11 27.93 -7.73
CA LEU A 160 -24.08 27.28 -9.04
C LEU A 160 -24.91 25.98 -9.06
N HIS A 161 -24.88 25.23 -7.95
CA HIS A 161 -25.62 23.99 -7.80
C HIS A 161 -26.78 24.09 -6.80
N SER A 162 -27.31 25.30 -6.60
CA SER A 162 -28.54 25.46 -5.82
C SER A 162 -29.75 25.15 -6.69
N SER A 163 -30.63 24.28 -6.22
CA SER A 163 -31.96 24.06 -6.80
C SER A 163 -33.00 24.18 -5.68
N ASN A 164 -34.08 24.93 -5.92
CA ASN A 164 -35.16 25.15 -4.94
C ASN A 164 -34.70 25.57 -3.53
N GLY A 165 -33.63 26.39 -3.45
CA GLY A 165 -33.10 26.88 -2.17
C GLY A 165 -32.24 25.89 -1.39
N VAL A 166 -31.93 24.72 -1.96
CA VAL A 166 -31.09 23.68 -1.35
C VAL A 166 -29.90 23.37 -2.26
N TYR A 167 -28.76 23.02 -1.67
CA TYR A 167 -27.58 22.61 -2.40
C TYR A 167 -27.73 21.18 -2.92
N SER A 168 -27.68 21.03 -4.24
CA SER A 168 -27.61 19.73 -4.90
C SER A 168 -26.15 19.38 -5.16
N ASN A 169 -25.61 18.37 -4.48
CA ASN A 169 -24.23 17.94 -4.72
C ASN A 169 -24.15 17.18 -6.06
N PRO A 170 -23.46 17.70 -7.10
CA PRO A 170 -23.34 16.99 -8.37
C PRO A 170 -22.53 15.69 -8.25
N ASN A 171 -21.64 15.58 -7.24
CA ASN A 171 -20.75 14.44 -7.09
C ASN A 171 -21.42 13.19 -6.51
N THR A 172 -22.61 13.30 -5.90
CA THR A 172 -23.36 12.12 -5.45
C THR A 172 -24.08 11.41 -6.60
N GLN A 173 -24.38 12.13 -7.69
CA GLN A 173 -25.06 11.57 -8.86
C GLN A 173 -24.11 10.83 -9.81
N MET A 174 -22.84 11.23 -9.86
CA MET A 174 -21.81 10.52 -10.62
C MET A 174 -20.79 9.88 -9.67
N ILE A 175 -21.04 8.62 -9.30
CA ILE A 175 -19.95 7.73 -8.86
C ILE A 175 -19.02 7.57 -10.08
N ARG A 176 -18.03 8.46 -10.21
CA ARG A 176 -17.02 8.36 -11.27
C ARG A 176 -16.34 7.01 -11.11
N ILE A 177 -16.60 6.10 -12.05
CA ILE A 177 -15.93 4.82 -12.09
C ILE A 177 -14.44 5.12 -12.30
N PRO A 178 -13.55 4.66 -11.40
CA PRO A 178 -12.12 4.84 -11.58
C PRO A 178 -11.68 4.25 -12.92
N HIS A 179 -10.83 4.95 -13.68
CA HIS A 179 -10.35 4.47 -14.99
C HIS A 179 -9.65 3.12 -14.92
N ASN A 180 -9.07 2.79 -13.76
CA ASN A 180 -8.40 1.54 -13.47
C ASN A 180 -9.33 0.45 -12.90
N LYS A 181 -10.65 0.68 -12.87
CA LYS A 181 -11.59 -0.33 -12.40
C LYS A 181 -11.71 -1.42 -13.46
N THR A 182 -11.33 -2.63 -13.09
CA THR A 182 -11.46 -3.80 -13.95
C THR A 182 -12.93 -4.01 -14.37
N PRO A 183 -13.22 -4.18 -15.68
CA PRO A 183 -14.54 -4.54 -16.17
C PRO A 183 -15.07 -5.81 -15.50
N LYS A 184 -16.39 -5.90 -15.33
CA LYS A 184 -17.04 -7.07 -14.72
C LYS A 184 -16.76 -8.35 -15.50
N GLU A 185 -16.71 -8.26 -16.83
CA GLU A 185 -16.40 -9.40 -17.70
C GLU A 185 -15.01 -9.98 -17.43
N GLN A 186 -13.99 -9.13 -17.31
CA GLN A 186 -12.63 -9.57 -16.98
C GLN A 186 -12.55 -10.19 -15.58
N LEU A 187 -13.30 -9.65 -14.60
CA LEU A 187 -13.39 -10.26 -13.27
C LEU A 187 -14.00 -11.66 -13.34
N GLU A 188 -15.01 -11.86 -14.18
CA GLU A 188 -15.66 -13.15 -14.35
C GLU A 188 -14.75 -14.16 -15.06
N GLN A 189 -14.01 -13.72 -16.09
CA GLN A 189 -12.98 -14.54 -16.74
C GLN A 189 -11.92 -15.00 -15.74
N VAL A 190 -11.47 -14.11 -14.85
CA VAL A 190 -10.49 -14.45 -13.79
C VAL A 190 -11.08 -15.43 -12.78
N ARG A 191 -12.34 -15.26 -12.36
CA ARG A 191 -13.02 -16.20 -11.46
C ARG A 191 -13.17 -17.59 -12.07
N ALA A 192 -13.69 -17.66 -13.29
CA ALA A 192 -13.83 -18.91 -14.02
C ALA A 192 -12.47 -19.60 -14.25
N HIS A 193 -11.40 -18.82 -14.43
CA HIS A 193 -10.04 -19.36 -14.49
C HIS A 193 -9.57 -19.92 -13.15
N ILE A 194 -9.77 -19.21 -12.04
CA ILE A 194 -9.43 -19.67 -10.69
C ILE A 194 -10.19 -20.97 -10.34
N GLU A 195 -11.45 -21.08 -10.76
CA GLU A 195 -12.26 -22.28 -10.52
C GLU A 195 -11.80 -23.53 -11.27
N LYS A 196 -11.09 -23.37 -12.39
CA LYS A 196 -10.49 -24.50 -13.12
C LYS A 196 -9.27 -25.10 -12.42
N ILE A 197 -8.68 -24.41 -11.45
CA ILE A 197 -7.51 -24.90 -10.73
C ILE A 197 -7.96 -26.01 -9.77
N PRO A 198 -7.34 -27.22 -9.82
CA PRO A 198 -7.71 -28.32 -8.94
C PRO A 198 -7.52 -27.93 -7.47
N LYS A 199 -8.53 -28.28 -6.66
CA LYS A 199 -8.61 -27.91 -5.25
C LYS A 199 -8.45 -29.15 -4.38
N MET A 200 -7.74 -29.00 -3.28
CA MET A 200 -7.46 -30.02 -2.29
C MET A 200 -7.77 -29.45 -0.90
N GLU A 201 -8.35 -30.28 -0.03
CA GLU A 201 -8.48 -29.96 1.39
C GLU A 201 -7.12 -30.11 2.06
N SER A 202 -6.65 -29.10 2.82
CA SER A 202 -5.38 -29.31 3.51
C SER A 202 -5.57 -30.32 4.64
N HIS A 203 -4.69 -31.32 4.70
CA HIS A 203 -4.63 -32.32 5.77
C HIS A 203 -4.54 -31.72 7.19
N TYR A 204 -4.10 -30.46 7.29
CA TYR A 204 -3.99 -29.71 8.54
C TYR A 204 -5.17 -28.73 8.79
N CYS A 205 -6.25 -28.81 8.01
CA CYS A 205 -7.42 -27.97 8.25
C CYS A 205 -8.02 -28.28 9.63
N ARG A 206 -8.07 -27.27 10.50
CA ARG A 206 -8.89 -27.29 11.71
C ARG A 206 -10.37 -27.40 11.32
N ARG A 207 -11.18 -28.08 12.13
CA ARG A 207 -12.58 -28.49 11.90
C ARG A 207 -13.50 -27.42 11.27
N ASP A 208 -13.21 -26.13 11.46
CA ASP A 208 -14.05 -25.00 11.00
C ASP A 208 -13.53 -24.27 9.74
N SER A 209 -12.41 -24.71 9.13
CA SER A 209 -11.81 -24.02 7.98
C SER A 209 -12.47 -24.43 6.65
N LYS A 210 -13.05 -23.46 5.93
CA LYS A 210 -13.57 -23.63 4.55
C LYS A 210 -12.53 -23.36 3.44
N ARG A 211 -11.23 -23.29 3.80
CA ARG A 211 -10.16 -22.92 2.85
C ARG A 211 -9.78 -24.11 1.98
N GLN A 212 -9.76 -23.89 0.66
CA GLN A 212 -9.31 -24.85 -0.34
C GLN A 212 -7.89 -24.49 -0.79
N TYR A 213 -7.03 -25.49 -0.96
CA TYR A 213 -5.62 -25.35 -1.34
C TYR A 213 -5.38 -25.96 -2.71
N THR A 214 -4.28 -25.60 -3.37
CA THR A 214 -3.87 -26.21 -4.64
C THR A 214 -2.70 -27.16 -4.39
N GLU A 215 -2.46 -28.12 -5.29
CA GLU A 215 -1.27 -28.97 -5.20
C GLU A 215 0.00 -28.11 -5.35
N ILE A 216 0.72 -27.91 -4.26
CA ILE A 216 2.00 -27.22 -4.25
C ILE A 216 3.07 -28.30 -4.40
N VAL A 217 3.87 -28.21 -5.47
CA VAL A 217 5.05 -29.05 -5.64
C VAL A 217 6.02 -28.70 -4.51
N ASN A 218 6.27 -29.65 -3.62
CA ASN A 218 7.27 -29.48 -2.58
C ASN A 218 8.66 -29.75 -3.16
N TRP A 219 9.35 -28.67 -3.53
CA TRP A 219 10.66 -28.73 -4.17
C TRP A 219 11.74 -29.46 -3.34
N THR A 220 11.62 -29.52 -2.01
CA THR A 220 12.60 -30.24 -1.18
C THR A 220 12.45 -31.76 -1.24
N LYS A 221 11.29 -32.25 -1.70
CA LYS A 221 11.01 -33.69 -1.86
C LYS A 221 11.26 -34.15 -3.30
N VAL A 222 11.87 -33.32 -4.14
CA VAL A 222 12.16 -33.67 -5.53
C VAL A 222 13.47 -34.44 -5.59
N VAL A 223 13.41 -35.67 -6.09
CA VAL A 223 14.55 -36.59 -6.16
C VAL A 223 15.13 -36.62 -7.57
N ALA A 224 14.29 -36.55 -8.60
CA ALA A 224 14.76 -36.53 -9.99
C ALA A 224 14.06 -35.44 -10.81
N PHE A 225 14.86 -34.75 -11.61
CA PHE A 225 14.41 -33.70 -12.52
C PHE A 225 14.79 -34.06 -13.96
N LYS A 226 13.83 -33.96 -14.88
CA LYS A 226 14.01 -34.27 -16.30
C LYS A 226 13.44 -33.16 -17.18
N TYR A 227 14.23 -32.76 -18.16
CA TYR A 227 13.86 -31.75 -19.14
C TYR A 227 14.01 -32.31 -20.55
N LYS A 228 13.02 -32.08 -21.42
CA LYS A 228 13.08 -32.48 -22.83
C LYS A 228 13.09 -31.23 -23.70
N LYS A 229 14.16 -31.06 -24.48
CA LYS A 229 14.31 -29.93 -25.43
C LYS A 229 13.16 -29.85 -26.44
N SER A 230 12.55 -30.99 -26.79
CA SER A 230 11.39 -31.07 -27.70
C SER A 230 10.09 -30.52 -27.10
N LYS A 231 9.97 -30.41 -25.78
CA LYS A 231 8.79 -29.89 -25.07
C LYS A 231 9.18 -28.74 -24.13
N PRO A 232 9.46 -27.54 -24.68
CA PRO A 232 9.87 -26.40 -23.86
C PRO A 232 8.74 -25.94 -22.93
N GLY A 233 9.08 -25.45 -21.74
CA GLY A 233 8.11 -24.95 -20.76
C GLY A 233 7.42 -26.01 -19.91
N THR A 234 7.66 -27.30 -20.16
CA THR A 234 7.27 -28.38 -19.25
C THR A 234 8.50 -29.02 -18.63
N ILE A 235 8.43 -29.32 -17.34
CA ILE A 235 9.42 -30.13 -16.63
C ILE A 235 8.78 -31.41 -16.10
N GLN A 236 9.60 -32.44 -15.99
CA GLN A 236 9.21 -33.74 -15.48
C GLN A 236 9.93 -33.97 -14.16
N VAL A 237 9.18 -34.19 -13.09
CA VAL A 237 9.70 -34.28 -11.73
C VAL A 237 9.21 -35.57 -11.07
N LYS A 238 10.10 -36.24 -10.33
CA LYS A 238 9.74 -37.36 -9.45
C LYS A 238 10.05 -37.02 -7.99
N SER A 239 9.17 -37.43 -7.10
CA SER A 239 9.39 -37.33 -5.65
C SER A 239 10.01 -38.59 -5.05
N ASN A 240 9.83 -39.75 -5.70
CA ASN A 240 10.44 -41.02 -5.33
C ASN A 240 11.01 -41.68 -6.60
N PHE A 241 12.04 -42.52 -6.48
CA PHE A 241 12.65 -43.19 -7.65
C PHE A 241 11.67 -44.13 -8.38
N ASP A 242 10.78 -44.77 -7.62
CA ASP A 242 9.80 -45.76 -8.11
C ASP A 242 8.54 -45.15 -8.73
N GLU A 243 8.30 -43.85 -8.54
CA GLU A 243 7.12 -43.17 -9.09
C GLU A 243 7.32 -42.77 -10.56
N GLU A 244 6.23 -42.64 -11.32
CA GLU A 244 6.28 -42.04 -12.64
C GLU A 244 6.59 -40.54 -12.60
N TYR A 245 7.14 -40.01 -13.69
CA TYR A 245 7.42 -38.57 -13.81
C TYR A 245 6.12 -37.75 -13.85
N ARG A 246 5.93 -36.88 -12.86
CA ARG A 246 4.86 -35.87 -12.88
C ARG A 246 5.27 -34.72 -13.78
N ILE A 247 4.35 -34.28 -14.64
CA ILE A 247 4.59 -33.16 -15.56
C ILE A 247 4.12 -31.87 -14.90
N ILE A 248 5.02 -30.89 -14.78
CA ILE A 248 4.70 -29.54 -14.29
C ILE A 248 4.94 -28.57 -15.44
N ASP A 249 3.93 -27.76 -15.74
CA ASP A 249 4.03 -26.67 -16.71
C ASP A 249 4.49 -25.39 -16.00
N ILE A 250 5.60 -24.82 -16.46
CA ILE A 250 6.25 -23.63 -15.87
C ILE A 250 5.77 -22.35 -16.56
N ARG A 251 4.93 -22.46 -17.60
CA ARG A 251 4.36 -21.30 -18.30
C ARG A 251 3.26 -20.61 -17.46
N TYR A 252 2.80 -21.25 -16.39
CA TYR A 252 1.89 -20.67 -15.39
C TYR A 252 2.63 -19.65 -14.52
N SER A 253 2.99 -18.50 -15.11
CA SER A 253 3.38 -17.31 -14.35
C SER A 253 2.34 -16.23 -14.57
N THR A 254 1.76 -15.72 -13.48
CA THR A 254 0.94 -14.52 -13.48
C THR A 254 1.83 -13.33 -13.83
N GLY A 255 1.97 -13.02 -15.12
CA GLY A 255 2.88 -11.96 -15.57
C GLY A 255 3.07 -11.87 -17.08
N ARG A 256 4.05 -11.06 -17.50
CA ARG A 256 4.43 -10.86 -18.90
C ARG A 256 4.84 -12.21 -19.50
N PRO A 257 4.32 -12.60 -20.69
CA PRO A 257 4.62 -13.91 -21.27
C PRO A 257 6.13 -14.11 -21.42
N LEU A 258 6.62 -15.26 -20.96
CA LEU A 258 8.01 -15.66 -21.13
C LEU A 258 8.32 -15.70 -22.64
N LYS A 259 9.08 -14.72 -23.13
CA LYS A 259 9.73 -14.81 -24.45
C LYS A 259 10.82 -15.86 -24.35
N LEU A 260 10.44 -17.14 -24.46
CA LEU A 260 11.38 -18.22 -24.73
C LEU A 260 11.84 -18.08 -26.17
N SER A 261 12.74 -17.12 -26.43
CA SER A 261 13.54 -17.15 -27.66
C SER A 261 14.44 -18.36 -27.56
N PHE A 262 13.94 -19.49 -28.00
CA PHE A 262 14.64 -20.77 -28.08
C PHE A 262 15.73 -20.76 -29.17
N ALA A 263 16.31 -19.59 -29.42
CA ALA A 263 17.43 -19.38 -30.31
C ALA A 263 18.47 -20.42 -29.92
N LEU A 264 18.70 -21.34 -30.85
CA LEU A 264 19.53 -22.53 -30.76
C LEU A 264 20.60 -22.40 -29.68
N LEU A 265 20.34 -22.95 -28.49
CA LEU A 265 21.35 -23.04 -27.43
C LEU A 265 22.59 -23.68 -28.05
N GLN A 266 23.65 -22.89 -28.20
CA GLN A 266 24.92 -23.38 -28.71
C GLN A 266 25.53 -24.27 -27.63
N LYS A 267 26.13 -25.40 -28.03
CA LYS A 267 26.85 -26.25 -27.08
C LYS A 267 27.95 -25.41 -26.45
N ALA A 268 27.95 -25.29 -25.12
CA ALA A 268 29.00 -24.59 -24.40
C ALA A 268 30.38 -25.26 -24.59
N TYR A 269 30.37 -26.58 -24.80
CA TYR A 269 31.56 -27.39 -25.06
C TYR A 269 31.30 -28.36 -26.21
N THR A 270 32.25 -28.44 -27.14
CA THR A 270 32.22 -29.38 -28.26
C THR A 270 32.83 -30.74 -27.92
N HIS A 271 33.68 -30.80 -26.90
CA HIS A 271 34.37 -31.99 -26.41
C HIS A 271 34.36 -32.03 -24.88
N HIS A 272 34.73 -33.17 -24.30
CA HIS A 272 34.86 -33.32 -22.86
C HIS A 272 35.94 -32.38 -22.31
N LEU A 273 35.65 -31.73 -21.18
CA LEU A 273 36.60 -30.86 -20.52
C LEU A 273 37.72 -31.69 -19.88
N PRO A 274 39.00 -31.39 -20.14
CA PRO A 274 40.09 -32.15 -19.58
C PRO A 274 40.26 -31.89 -18.08
N ILE A 275 40.44 -32.95 -17.30
CA ILE A 275 40.74 -32.90 -15.87
C ILE A 275 42.24 -33.02 -15.61
N SER A 276 42.68 -32.77 -14.38
CA SER A 276 44.07 -33.01 -13.99
C SER A 276 44.37 -34.51 -13.90
N THR A 277 45.65 -34.89 -14.03
CA THR A 277 46.11 -36.28 -13.87
C THR A 277 45.74 -36.83 -12.50
N ALA A 278 46.07 -36.08 -11.44
CA ALA A 278 45.81 -36.47 -10.06
C ALA A 278 44.31 -36.69 -9.79
N LYS A 279 43.42 -35.84 -10.36
CA LYS A 279 41.97 -36.02 -10.18
C LYS A 279 41.44 -37.23 -10.94
N LYS A 280 42.03 -37.57 -12.10
CA LYS A 280 41.65 -38.78 -12.82
C LYS A 280 42.07 -40.04 -12.05
N GLU A 281 43.27 -40.04 -11.50
CA GLU A 281 43.79 -41.15 -10.69
C GLU A 281 42.93 -41.38 -9.45
N ASP A 282 42.53 -40.31 -8.76
CA ASP A 282 41.62 -40.37 -7.60
C ASP A 282 40.23 -40.91 -7.98
N LEU A 283 39.63 -40.46 -9.08
CA LEU A 283 38.34 -41.01 -9.54
C LEU A 283 38.44 -42.50 -9.93
N LEU A 284 39.57 -42.91 -10.52
CA LEU A 284 39.82 -44.31 -10.86
C LEU A 284 40.11 -45.17 -9.63
N SER A 285 40.69 -44.58 -8.57
CA SER A 285 40.89 -45.27 -7.29
C SER A 285 39.53 -45.56 -6.63
N LEU A 286 38.59 -44.61 -6.67
CA LEU A 286 37.22 -44.77 -6.18
C LEU A 286 36.40 -45.80 -6.98
N CYS A 287 36.69 -45.97 -8.28
CA CYS A 287 36.10 -47.05 -9.08
C CYS A 287 36.62 -48.44 -8.67
N LYS A 288 37.85 -48.52 -8.14
CA LYS A 288 38.53 -49.76 -7.76
C LYS A 288 38.45 -50.09 -6.27
N ALA A 289 38.14 -49.10 -5.43
CA ALA A 289 38.04 -49.26 -3.99
C ALA A 289 36.88 -50.19 -3.65
N THR A 290 37.21 -51.40 -3.18
CA THR A 290 36.28 -52.44 -2.76
C THR A 290 36.52 -52.71 -1.27
N GLU A 291 35.79 -52.01 -0.39
CA GLU A 291 35.82 -52.36 1.04
C GLU A 291 34.58 -53.12 1.50
N THR A 292 33.43 -53.04 0.82
CA THR A 292 32.25 -53.87 1.15
C THR A 292 31.30 -54.00 -0.06
N HIS A 293 31.32 -55.15 -0.73
CA HIS A 293 30.40 -55.70 -1.75
C HIS A 293 29.86 -54.84 -2.92
N ASP A 294 30.01 -53.52 -2.94
CA ASP A 294 29.70 -52.63 -4.05
C ASP A 294 30.86 -51.63 -4.22
N SER A 295 31.40 -51.49 -5.43
CA SER A 295 32.35 -50.40 -5.73
C SER A 295 31.73 -49.06 -5.36
N LEU A 296 32.48 -48.17 -4.67
CA LEU A 296 31.98 -46.83 -4.26
C LEU A 296 31.36 -46.06 -5.44
N ILE A 297 31.90 -46.27 -6.63
CA ILE A 297 31.30 -45.86 -7.89
C ILE A 297 30.78 -47.13 -8.59
N PRO A 298 29.49 -47.22 -8.94
CA PRO A 298 28.95 -48.38 -9.66
C PRO A 298 29.66 -48.65 -10.99
N SER A 299 29.81 -49.92 -11.35
CA SER A 299 30.53 -50.38 -12.55
C SER A 299 30.00 -49.76 -13.85
N ASP A 300 28.71 -49.47 -13.92
CA ASP A 300 28.05 -48.79 -15.05
C ASP A 300 28.70 -47.43 -15.40
N PHE A 301 29.34 -46.77 -14.44
CA PHE A 301 29.96 -45.47 -14.63
C PHE A 301 31.47 -45.53 -14.85
N HIS A 302 32.11 -46.70 -14.70
CA HIS A 302 33.56 -46.83 -14.79
C HIS A 302 34.09 -46.38 -16.15
N GLN A 303 33.42 -46.78 -17.23
CA GLN A 303 33.81 -46.42 -18.59
C GLN A 303 33.78 -44.89 -18.82
N PHE A 304 32.79 -44.20 -18.25
CA PHE A 304 32.70 -42.75 -18.33
C PHE A 304 33.92 -42.06 -17.70
N TYR A 305 34.37 -42.51 -16.53
CA TYR A 305 35.53 -41.93 -15.85
C TYR A 305 36.87 -42.31 -16.53
N SER A 306 36.96 -43.52 -17.09
CA SER A 306 38.12 -43.97 -17.88
C SER A 306 38.33 -43.09 -19.13
N ASP A 307 37.25 -42.70 -19.80
CA ASP A 307 37.29 -41.95 -21.07
C ASP A 307 37.52 -40.44 -20.90
N LEU A 308 37.61 -39.92 -19.66
CA LEU A 308 37.85 -38.49 -19.42
C LEU A 308 39.24 -38.04 -19.92
N PRO A 309 39.32 -36.97 -20.73
CA PRO A 309 40.61 -36.44 -21.20
C PRO A 309 41.38 -35.77 -20.06
N VAL A 310 42.70 -35.77 -20.15
CA VAL A 310 43.60 -35.21 -19.13
C VAL A 310 44.41 -34.05 -19.71
N SER A 311 44.64 -32.99 -18.93
CA SER A 311 45.51 -31.89 -19.31
C SER A 311 46.35 -31.41 -18.13
N ALA A 312 47.65 -31.19 -18.37
CA ALA A 312 48.57 -30.64 -17.38
C ALA A 312 48.27 -29.17 -17.00
N ARG A 313 47.46 -28.47 -17.79
CA ARG A 313 47.02 -27.09 -17.48
C ARG A 313 45.81 -27.03 -16.54
N SER A 314 45.09 -28.14 -16.35
CA SER A 314 43.92 -28.20 -15.48
C SER A 314 44.37 -28.31 -14.01
N LYS A 315 44.08 -27.29 -13.20
CA LYS A 315 44.43 -27.27 -11.76
C LYS A 315 43.30 -27.85 -10.91
N ASN A 316 43.66 -28.62 -9.89
CA ASN A 316 42.71 -29.01 -8.83
C ASN A 316 42.53 -27.83 -7.88
N VAL A 317 41.33 -27.27 -7.83
CA VAL A 317 40.98 -26.19 -6.87
C VAL A 317 40.32 -26.82 -5.65
N ALA A 318 41.00 -27.78 -5.02
CA ALA A 318 40.62 -28.28 -3.69
C ALA A 318 41.71 -27.81 -2.73
N GLY A 319 41.33 -26.99 -1.74
CA GLY A 319 42.22 -26.66 -0.63
C GLY A 319 42.50 -27.91 0.17
N GLU A 320 43.75 -28.04 0.65
CA GLU A 320 44.14 -29.10 1.58
C GLU A 320 43.15 -29.17 2.76
N PRO A 321 42.75 -30.37 3.22
CA PRO A 321 41.99 -30.48 4.45
C PRO A 321 42.83 -29.88 5.59
N SER A 322 42.27 -28.90 6.28
CA SER A 322 42.88 -28.26 7.44
C SER A 322 43.27 -29.32 8.48
N ASN A 323 44.58 -29.50 8.69
CA ASN A 323 45.13 -30.16 9.87
C ASN A 323 44.70 -29.35 11.10
N LEU A 324 43.60 -29.77 11.74
CA LEU A 324 43.33 -29.43 13.13
C LEU A 324 44.18 -30.37 13.97
N SER A 325 45.41 -29.94 14.29
CA SER A 325 46.13 -30.52 15.41
C SER A 325 45.43 -30.06 16.69
N GLU A 326 44.78 -31.00 17.38
CA GLU A 326 44.45 -30.90 18.80
C GLU A 326 45.75 -30.60 19.56
N SER A 327 45.83 -29.40 20.15
CA SER A 327 46.77 -29.10 21.22
C SER A 327 46.04 -29.36 22.53
N ASP A 328 46.33 -30.49 23.15
CA ASP A 328 46.13 -30.72 24.58
C ASP A 328 47.05 -29.75 25.34
N ASP A 329 46.47 -28.78 26.05
CA ASP A 329 47.16 -28.05 27.13
C ASP A 329 46.45 -28.40 28.44
N ASP A 330 47.03 -29.38 29.14
CA ASP A 330 46.91 -29.58 30.58
C ASP A 330 47.83 -28.57 31.30
N GLU A 331 47.26 -27.69 32.12
CA GLU A 331 47.63 -27.38 33.53
C GLU A 331 46.77 -26.26 34.14
#